data_AF-A0A939JV82-F1
#
_entry.id   AF-A0A939JV82-F1
#
_cell.length_a   1.000
_cell.length_b   1.000
_cell.length_c   1.000
_cell.angle_alpha   90.00
_cell.angle_beta   90.00
_cell.angle_gamma   90.00
#
_symmetry.space_group_name_H-M   'P 1'
#
loop_
_entity.id
_entity.type
_entity.pdbx_description
1 polymer ?
#
loop_
_entity_poly.entity_id
_entity_poly.type
_entity_poly.pdbx_seq_one_letter_code
_entity_poly.pdbx_strand_id
1 'polypeptide(L)'
;MARLRQFLRDALADDKTVFCGFDFPLGYPRGASTVIAGEGGWQALWAYFGEAMQDRDDNFSNRFEVTGRLNREKLAFAPMYWGRPMHQEVPGLSVTKPDPYPTALPEKRLCEARTGKAQPVWKLNFTGSVGSQAITGLARLQQLRADPEFAGKIAVWPFETRFAEAIEAPIVLAEIYPSLVDIDRGEKTCLDEAQVDTLAELFARLDAADRFFPLLDVPRHLGEDDLGVILGEEGWIVGLDQLQEANLVADKSGEGGVEAFANGVAGGYLRDPAAIYAESFRIIRDEADLSGIPDEAEPIAVRMIHACGMTDIVSSLTIFEGAVAAGRAALDAGAPILCDSEMVAHGIISANLKQQNKIVCRLTDPRTRRIAEREGTTRSAAQVDLWGDDLLEGAIVAIGNAPTALFRLLERLDDGAPRPALIIGLPVGFVGAAESKAALLADSRGVPFVTLSGRLGGSALAAAVVNALAIGTEER
;
A
#
# COMPACT_ATOMS: atom_id res chain seq x y z
N MET A 1 26.53 -1.18 15.19
CA MET A 1 26.47 -0.64 16.57
C MET A 1 27.53 0.39 16.91
N ALA A 2 28.83 0.18 16.61
CA ALA A 2 29.88 1.16 16.98
C ALA A 2 29.62 2.60 16.50
N ARG A 3 29.19 2.77 15.23
CA ARG A 3 28.84 4.09 14.68
C ARG A 3 27.68 4.75 15.41
N LEU A 4 26.61 4.01 15.71
CA LEU A 4 25.47 4.52 16.48
C LEU A 4 25.91 4.98 17.87
N ARG A 5 26.72 4.18 18.57
CA ARG A 5 27.25 4.56 19.89
C ARG A 5 28.08 5.84 19.85
N GLN A 6 28.93 5.98 18.83
CA GLN A 6 29.70 7.21 18.64
C GLN A 6 28.79 8.41 18.41
N PHE A 7 27.81 8.28 17.51
CA PHE A 7 26.83 9.33 17.24
C PHE A 7 26.06 9.75 18.51
N LEU A 8 25.58 8.79 19.30
CA LEU A 8 24.86 9.07 20.54
C LEU A 8 25.75 9.77 21.58
N ARG A 9 27.04 9.38 21.69
CA ARG A 9 27.99 10.10 22.55
C ARG A 9 28.16 11.55 22.12
N ASP A 10 28.36 11.79 20.83
CA ASP A 10 28.60 13.12 20.29
C ASP A 10 27.36 14.00 20.48
N ALA A 11 26.17 13.46 20.24
CA ALA A 11 24.91 14.17 20.48
C ALA A 11 24.71 14.52 21.97
N LEU A 12 24.97 13.59 22.88
CA LEU A 12 24.89 13.84 24.32
C LEU A 12 25.94 14.86 24.80
N ALA A 13 27.14 14.85 24.22
CA ALA A 13 28.18 15.83 24.54
C ALA A 13 27.79 17.25 24.09
N ASP A 14 26.97 17.35 23.03
CA ASP A 14 26.39 18.58 22.51
C ASP A 14 25.07 18.99 23.20
N ASP A 15 24.64 18.27 24.26
CA ASP A 15 23.36 18.47 24.96
C ASP A 15 22.13 18.37 24.04
N LYS A 16 22.21 17.49 23.02
CA LYS A 16 21.11 17.23 22.08
C LYS A 16 20.27 16.05 22.55
N THR A 17 18.96 16.15 22.29
CA THR A 17 18.07 15.00 22.32
C THR A 17 18.09 14.26 20.98
N VAL A 18 17.87 12.95 21.02
CA VAL A 18 17.94 12.08 19.85
C VAL A 18 16.75 11.15 19.81
N PHE A 19 16.03 11.17 18.70
CA PHE A 19 15.06 10.14 18.34
C PHE A 19 15.69 9.14 17.36
N CYS A 20 15.70 7.86 17.72
CA CYS A 20 16.24 6.77 16.91
C CYS A 20 15.10 5.85 16.45
N GLY A 21 14.77 5.91 15.15
CA GLY A 21 13.82 4.99 14.52
C GLY A 21 14.47 3.68 14.07
N PHE A 22 13.84 2.55 14.34
CA PHE A 22 14.24 1.23 13.89
C PHE A 22 13.14 0.54 13.06
N ASP A 23 13.48 0.08 11.85
CA ASP A 23 12.57 -0.65 10.95
C ASP A 23 12.52 -2.15 11.30
N PHE A 24 12.08 -2.44 12.52
CA PHE A 24 11.69 -3.79 12.97
C PHE A 24 10.81 -3.72 14.23
N PRO A 25 9.96 -4.73 14.45
CA PRO A 25 9.16 -4.86 15.67
C PRO A 25 9.98 -4.72 16.96
N LEU A 26 9.61 -3.76 17.80
CA LEU A 26 10.20 -3.63 19.15
C LEU A 26 9.50 -4.50 20.19
N GLY A 27 8.30 -4.99 19.89
CA GLY A 27 7.52 -5.88 20.73
C GLY A 27 7.03 -7.12 20.00
N TYR A 28 6.35 -7.99 20.75
CA TYR A 28 5.80 -9.25 20.24
C TYR A 28 4.33 -9.37 20.58
N PRO A 29 3.53 -10.15 19.83
CA PRO A 29 2.11 -10.35 20.12
C PRO A 29 1.88 -10.83 21.55
N ARG A 30 0.79 -10.35 22.16
CA ARG A 30 0.42 -10.64 23.55
C ARG A 30 0.62 -12.12 23.94
N GLY A 31 1.32 -12.34 25.05
CA GLY A 31 1.60 -13.65 25.64
C GLY A 31 2.90 -14.30 25.13
N ALA A 32 3.55 -13.77 24.10
CA ALA A 32 4.80 -14.30 23.57
C ALA A 32 5.97 -14.21 24.56
N SER A 33 6.14 -13.10 25.27
CA SER A 33 7.14 -12.86 26.30
C SER A 33 7.07 -13.88 27.43
N THR A 34 5.88 -14.11 27.99
CA THR A 34 5.67 -15.14 29.03
C THR A 34 6.12 -16.51 28.55
N VAL A 35 5.83 -16.85 27.30
CA VAL A 35 6.21 -18.16 26.72
C VAL A 35 7.71 -18.22 26.42
N ILE A 36 8.29 -17.17 25.83
CA ILE A 36 9.68 -17.16 25.34
C ILE A 36 10.67 -16.87 26.45
N ALA A 37 10.42 -15.87 27.29
CA ALA A 37 11.30 -15.45 28.37
C ALA A 37 10.99 -16.18 29.69
N GLY A 38 9.75 -16.65 29.90
CA GLY A 38 9.30 -17.29 31.13
C GLY A 38 8.62 -16.32 32.10
N GLU A 39 8.63 -15.03 31.80
CA GLU A 39 7.95 -13.96 32.52
C GLU A 39 7.35 -12.97 31.50
N GLY A 40 6.27 -12.30 31.90
CA GLY A 40 5.58 -11.36 31.02
C GLY A 40 6.30 -10.03 30.92
N GLY A 41 6.31 -9.44 29.73
CA GLY A 41 6.81 -8.09 29.49
C GLY A 41 7.88 -8.02 28.41
N TRP A 42 7.91 -6.90 27.69
CA TRP A 42 8.88 -6.65 26.63
C TRP A 42 10.34 -6.67 27.15
N GLN A 43 10.61 -6.20 28.37
CA GLN A 43 11.98 -6.19 28.92
C GLN A 43 12.56 -7.59 29.05
N ALA A 44 11.75 -8.55 29.51
CA ALA A 44 12.15 -9.94 29.67
C ALA A 44 12.47 -10.58 28.32
N LEU A 45 11.67 -10.26 27.31
CA LEU A 45 11.89 -10.72 25.94
C LEU A 45 13.19 -10.16 25.35
N TRP A 46 13.44 -8.86 25.55
CA TRP A 46 14.68 -8.22 25.12
C TRP A 46 15.90 -8.81 25.83
N ALA A 47 15.81 -9.04 27.14
CA ALA A 47 16.86 -9.68 27.93
C ALA A 47 17.16 -11.10 27.41
N TYR A 48 16.11 -11.91 27.16
CA TYR A 48 16.25 -13.25 26.60
C TYR A 48 17.00 -13.23 25.27
N PHE A 49 16.62 -12.35 24.33
CA PHE A 49 17.31 -12.28 23.04
C PHE A 49 18.72 -11.69 23.18
N GLY A 50 18.94 -10.72 24.07
CA GLY A 50 20.26 -10.19 24.39
C GLY A 50 21.25 -11.25 24.84
N GLU A 51 20.79 -12.28 25.55
CA GLU A 51 21.60 -13.43 26.00
C GLU A 51 21.68 -14.56 24.97
N ALA A 52 20.56 -14.88 24.31
CA ALA A 52 20.48 -16.03 23.41
C ALA A 52 21.16 -15.79 22.05
N MET A 53 21.21 -14.54 21.60
CA MET A 53 21.70 -14.19 20.28
C MET A 53 23.21 -14.04 20.22
N GLN A 54 23.78 -14.62 19.16
CA GLN A 54 25.16 -14.43 18.74
C GLN A 54 25.12 -13.85 17.33
N ASP A 55 25.75 -12.71 17.16
CA ASP A 55 25.82 -11.98 15.90
C ASP A 55 27.23 -11.40 15.76
N ARG A 56 27.95 -11.87 14.74
CA ARG A 56 29.39 -11.66 14.58
C ARG A 56 29.69 -10.80 13.36
N ASP A 57 30.88 -10.21 13.35
CA ASP A 57 31.33 -9.32 12.27
C ASP A 57 31.59 -10.05 10.93
N ASP A 58 31.54 -11.38 10.90
CA ASP A 58 31.63 -12.21 9.70
C ASP A 58 30.26 -12.56 9.08
N ASN A 59 29.24 -11.74 9.37
CA ASN A 59 27.85 -11.89 8.90
C ASN A 59 27.17 -13.19 9.39
N PHE A 60 27.75 -13.85 10.40
CA PHE A 60 27.14 -14.99 11.08
C PHE A 60 26.15 -14.51 12.14
N SER A 61 24.99 -15.16 12.19
CA SER A 61 24.03 -15.01 13.27
C SER A 61 23.31 -16.32 13.55
N ASN A 62 23.13 -16.65 14.83
CA ASN A 62 22.47 -17.89 15.28
C ASN A 62 20.93 -17.80 15.37
N ARG A 63 20.32 -16.82 14.68
CA ARG A 63 18.87 -16.51 14.81
C ARG A 63 17.97 -17.70 14.46
N PHE A 64 18.33 -18.49 13.44
CA PHE A 64 17.54 -19.65 13.06
C PHE A 64 17.66 -20.77 14.10
N GLU A 65 18.85 -20.99 14.67
CA GLU A 65 19.06 -21.98 15.72
C GLU A 65 18.28 -21.62 17.00
N VAL A 66 18.30 -20.34 17.39
CA VAL A 66 17.56 -19.83 18.56
C VAL A 66 16.07 -20.05 18.39
N THR A 67 15.50 -19.62 17.28
CA THR A 67 14.06 -19.74 17.00
C THR A 67 13.60 -21.17 16.76
N GLY A 68 14.41 -21.99 16.08
CA GLY A 68 14.15 -23.42 15.95
C GLY A 68 14.14 -24.14 17.29
N ARG A 69 15.04 -23.77 18.22
CA ARG A 69 15.02 -24.27 19.60
C ARG A 69 13.75 -23.81 20.34
N LEU A 70 13.38 -22.54 20.23
CA LEU A 70 12.14 -22.03 20.81
C LEU A 70 10.93 -22.83 20.34
N ASN A 71 10.77 -23.06 19.04
CA ASN A 71 9.70 -23.88 18.47
C ASN A 71 9.64 -25.31 18.99
N ARG A 72 10.77 -25.92 19.35
CA ARG A 72 10.82 -27.30 19.88
C ARG A 72 10.63 -27.39 21.39
N GLU A 73 10.93 -26.32 22.11
CA GLU A 73 10.93 -26.29 23.57
C GLU A 73 9.79 -25.44 24.09
N LYS A 74 9.99 -24.12 24.14
CA LYS A 74 9.05 -23.19 24.77
C LYS A 74 7.74 -23.01 23.99
N LEU A 75 7.81 -23.11 22.66
CA LEU A 75 6.70 -23.00 21.72
C LEU A 75 6.27 -24.37 21.17
N ALA A 76 6.62 -25.49 21.82
CA ALA A 76 6.28 -26.83 21.33
C ALA A 76 4.75 -27.03 21.15
N PHE A 77 3.95 -26.37 21.97
CA PHE A 77 2.48 -26.40 21.88
C PHE A 77 1.93 -25.56 20.71
N ALA A 78 2.71 -24.60 20.20
CA ALA A 78 2.37 -23.74 19.08
C ALA A 78 3.64 -23.23 18.38
N PRO A 79 4.26 -24.01 17.48
CA PRO A 79 5.51 -23.64 16.82
C PRO A 79 5.33 -22.44 15.87
N MET A 80 5.43 -21.23 16.43
CA MET A 80 5.09 -20.00 15.71
C MET A 80 6.11 -19.63 14.65
N TYR A 81 7.41 -19.78 14.91
CA TYR A 81 8.43 -19.30 13.97
C TYR A 81 8.49 -20.14 12.69
N TRP A 82 8.72 -19.48 11.56
CA TRP A 82 8.89 -20.14 10.27
C TRP A 82 9.75 -19.30 9.33
N GLY A 83 10.19 -19.89 8.21
CA GLY A 83 11.01 -19.17 7.24
C GLY A 83 12.49 -19.43 7.44
N ARG A 84 13.01 -20.55 6.92
CA ARG A 84 14.47 -20.80 6.87
C ARG A 84 14.99 -20.87 5.44
N PRO A 85 16.29 -20.66 5.19
CA PRO A 85 16.88 -20.91 3.88
C PRO A 85 16.71 -22.38 3.47
N MET A 86 16.40 -22.64 2.20
CA MET A 86 16.19 -23.99 1.66
C MET A 86 17.37 -24.93 1.94
N HIS A 87 18.59 -24.40 1.83
CA HIS A 87 19.84 -25.15 1.97
C HIS A 87 20.28 -25.39 3.42
N GLN A 88 19.67 -24.72 4.40
CA GLN A 88 20.04 -24.87 5.80
C GLN A 88 18.96 -25.68 6.51
N GLU A 89 19.31 -26.85 7.04
CA GLU A 89 18.39 -27.63 7.85
C GLU A 89 18.47 -27.17 9.31
N VAL A 90 17.34 -26.67 9.83
CA VAL A 90 17.24 -26.19 11.21
C VAL A 90 16.07 -26.89 11.88
N PRO A 91 16.32 -27.76 12.89
CA PRO A 91 15.23 -28.48 13.55
C PRO A 91 14.20 -27.51 14.14
N GLY A 92 12.91 -27.81 14.01
CA GLY A 92 11.83 -26.96 14.50
C GLY A 92 11.48 -25.75 13.62
N LEU A 93 12.13 -25.56 12.47
CA LEU A 93 11.76 -24.52 11.49
C LEU A 93 11.40 -25.12 10.13
N SER A 94 10.22 -24.76 9.64
CA SER A 94 9.79 -25.00 8.27
C SER A 94 10.39 -23.96 7.32
N VAL A 95 10.54 -24.35 6.05
CA VAL A 95 10.93 -23.42 4.98
C VAL A 95 9.86 -22.35 4.81
N THR A 96 8.61 -22.74 4.62
CA THR A 96 7.48 -21.83 4.42
C THR A 96 6.56 -21.82 5.64
N LYS A 97 5.57 -20.92 5.65
CA LYS A 97 4.54 -20.88 6.68
C LYS A 97 3.85 -22.25 6.79
N PRO A 98 3.75 -22.84 7.99
CA PRO A 98 2.99 -24.07 8.23
C PRO A 98 1.51 -23.92 7.85
N ASP A 99 0.92 -25.00 7.37
CA ASP A 99 -0.52 -25.11 7.10
C ASP A 99 -1.05 -26.44 7.70
N PRO A 100 -1.93 -26.40 8.72
CA PRO A 100 -2.48 -25.20 9.36
C PRO A 100 -1.43 -24.46 10.19
N TYR A 101 -1.57 -23.13 10.28
CA TYR A 101 -0.72 -22.30 11.14
C TYR A 101 -1.24 -22.33 12.59
N PRO A 102 -0.36 -22.42 13.63
CA PRO A 102 -0.81 -22.46 15.02
C PRO A 102 -1.57 -21.20 15.44
N THR A 103 -2.58 -21.37 16.30
CA THR A 103 -3.47 -20.27 16.74
C THR A 103 -3.47 -20.03 18.26
N ALA A 104 -2.62 -20.75 19.01
CA ALA A 104 -2.58 -20.61 20.47
C ALA A 104 -1.94 -19.29 20.94
N LEU A 105 -1.16 -18.66 20.06
CA LEU A 105 -0.66 -17.29 20.22
C LEU A 105 -1.09 -16.47 19.00
N PRO A 106 -1.30 -15.15 19.14
CA PRO A 106 -1.64 -14.31 17.99
C PRO A 106 -0.50 -14.29 16.97
N GLU A 107 -0.86 -14.34 15.69
CA GLU A 107 0.12 -14.22 14.61
C GLU A 107 0.67 -12.78 14.50
N LYS A 108 -0.19 -11.78 14.73
CA LYS A 108 0.12 -10.36 14.56
C LYS A 108 -0.12 -9.57 15.84
N ARG A 109 0.63 -8.48 15.99
CA ARG A 109 0.35 -7.43 16.99
C ARG A 109 -0.85 -6.58 16.57
N LEU A 110 -1.40 -5.82 17.52
CA LEU A 110 -2.47 -4.86 17.32
C LEU A 110 -2.12 -3.84 16.21
N CYS A 111 -0.90 -3.29 16.21
CA CYS A 111 -0.44 -2.35 15.17
C CYS A 111 -0.33 -3.00 13.78
N GLU A 112 0.17 -4.24 13.69
CA GLU A 112 0.36 -4.97 12.43
C GLU A 112 -0.97 -5.37 11.77
N ALA A 113 -2.02 -5.56 12.57
CA ALA A 113 -3.37 -5.81 12.06
C ALA A 113 -3.94 -4.60 11.30
N ARG A 114 -3.44 -3.38 11.55
CA ARG A 114 -3.94 -2.14 10.94
C ARG A 114 -3.37 -1.85 9.55
N THR A 115 -2.12 -2.25 9.27
CA THR A 115 -1.45 -1.85 8.02
C THR A 115 -1.70 -2.78 6.83
N GLY A 116 -2.32 -3.96 7.04
CA GLY A 116 -2.59 -5.00 6.02
C GLY A 116 -1.34 -5.64 5.39
N LYS A 117 -0.25 -4.89 5.24
CA LYS A 117 1.02 -5.23 4.60
C LYS A 117 2.06 -5.73 5.59
N ALA A 118 2.01 -5.31 6.85
CA ALA A 118 2.97 -5.75 7.86
C ALA A 118 2.97 -7.28 8.00
N GLN A 119 4.16 -7.84 7.98
CA GLN A 119 4.40 -9.26 8.18
C GLN A 119 4.53 -9.54 9.68
N PRO A 120 4.16 -10.75 10.13
CA PRO A 120 4.28 -11.09 11.54
C PRO A 120 5.74 -11.24 11.97
N VAL A 121 6.04 -10.90 13.22
CA VAL A 121 7.36 -11.10 13.85
C VAL A 121 7.82 -12.57 13.85
N TRP A 122 6.93 -13.51 13.60
CA TRP A 122 7.23 -14.94 13.49
C TRP A 122 7.91 -15.37 12.18
N LYS A 123 7.95 -14.49 11.16
CA LYS A 123 8.53 -14.78 9.84
C LYS A 123 10.01 -14.42 9.76
N LEU A 124 10.87 -15.42 9.55
CA LEU A 124 12.33 -15.27 9.65
C LEU A 124 13.06 -15.14 8.31
N ASN A 125 12.45 -15.49 7.17
CA ASN A 125 13.11 -15.42 5.87
C ASN A 125 12.13 -15.04 4.74
N PHE A 126 12.69 -14.75 3.55
CA PHE A 126 12.01 -14.23 2.36
C PHE A 126 11.55 -12.78 2.50
N THR A 127 10.95 -12.22 1.44
CA THR A 127 10.50 -10.81 1.40
C THR A 127 9.62 -10.46 2.59
N GLY A 128 9.99 -9.40 3.34
CA GLY A 128 9.31 -8.97 4.56
C GLY A 128 9.60 -9.84 5.78
N SER A 129 10.80 -10.43 5.89
CA SER A 129 11.23 -11.23 7.04
C SER A 129 11.58 -10.37 8.27
N VAL A 130 10.57 -9.77 8.87
CA VAL A 130 10.75 -8.87 10.02
C VAL A 130 11.20 -9.60 11.29
N GLY A 131 10.94 -10.90 11.43
CA GLY A 131 11.32 -11.67 12.62
C GLY A 131 12.82 -11.82 12.80
N SER A 132 13.58 -12.00 11.70
CA SER A 132 15.05 -12.04 11.76
C SER A 132 15.62 -10.69 12.18
N GLN A 133 15.04 -9.59 11.69
CA GLN A 133 15.44 -8.22 12.03
C GLN A 133 15.10 -7.90 13.47
N ALA A 134 13.90 -8.25 13.94
CA ALA A 134 13.47 -8.05 15.32
C ALA A 134 14.43 -8.75 16.29
N ILE A 135 14.64 -10.06 16.17
CA ILE A 135 15.45 -10.81 17.14
C ILE A 135 16.89 -10.30 17.21
N THR A 136 17.50 -10.03 16.05
CA THR A 136 18.89 -9.51 16.00
C THR A 136 18.96 -8.08 16.51
N GLY A 137 18.01 -7.23 16.10
CA GLY A 137 17.90 -5.83 16.52
C GLY A 137 17.65 -5.68 18.02
N LEU A 138 16.67 -6.39 18.56
CA LEU A 138 16.35 -6.42 19.99
C LEU A 138 17.54 -6.81 20.85
N ALA A 139 18.32 -7.82 20.43
CA ALA A 139 19.54 -8.19 21.14
C ALA A 139 20.57 -7.05 21.15
N ARG A 140 20.73 -6.31 20.04
CA ARG A 140 21.65 -5.16 19.97
C ARG A 140 21.15 -3.96 20.78
N LEU A 141 19.84 -3.69 20.77
CA LEU A 141 19.25 -2.60 21.56
C LEU A 141 19.29 -2.91 23.05
N GLN A 142 19.08 -4.17 23.45
CA GLN A 142 19.27 -4.60 24.83
C GLN A 142 20.71 -4.39 25.31
N GLN A 143 21.71 -4.75 24.49
CA GLN A 143 23.12 -4.49 24.81
C GLN A 143 23.41 -2.99 24.96
N LEU A 144 22.83 -2.15 24.10
CA LEU A 144 22.97 -0.69 24.18
C LEU A 144 22.35 -0.14 25.48
N ARG A 145 21.15 -0.59 25.82
CA ARG A 145 20.42 -0.15 27.03
C ARG A 145 21.07 -0.62 28.32
N ALA A 146 21.63 -1.83 28.33
CA ALA A 146 22.34 -2.39 29.49
C ALA A 146 23.74 -1.80 29.68
N ASP A 147 24.24 -1.01 28.72
CA ASP A 147 25.56 -0.42 28.80
C ASP A 147 25.60 0.71 29.84
N PRO A 148 26.53 0.67 30.82
CA PRO A 148 26.68 1.72 31.82
C PRO A 148 26.88 3.13 31.23
N GLU A 149 27.43 3.25 30.02
CA GLU A 149 27.63 4.53 29.32
C GLU A 149 26.30 5.26 29.05
N PHE A 150 25.24 4.50 28.77
CA PHE A 150 23.91 5.00 28.39
C PHE A 150 22.84 4.74 29.46
N ALA A 151 23.21 4.20 30.62
CA ALA A 151 22.30 3.95 31.72
C ALA A 151 21.54 5.23 32.13
N GLY A 152 20.21 5.15 32.17
CA GLY A 152 19.33 6.29 32.51
C GLY A 152 19.21 7.36 31.42
N LYS A 153 19.82 7.17 30.25
CA LYS A 153 19.79 8.14 29.12
C LYS A 153 18.90 7.69 27.97
N ILE A 154 18.46 6.44 27.97
CA ILE A 154 17.66 5.81 26.92
C ILE A 154 16.27 5.50 27.47
N ALA A 155 15.24 5.85 26.71
CA ALA A 155 13.89 5.32 26.86
C ALA A 155 13.45 4.60 25.57
N VAL A 156 12.64 3.55 25.71
CA VAL A 156 12.04 2.83 24.59
C VAL A 156 10.57 3.19 24.46
N TRP A 157 10.21 3.81 23.34
CA TRP A 157 8.84 4.19 23.02
C TRP A 157 8.07 2.99 22.41
N PRO A 158 6.77 2.82 22.72
CA PRO A 158 5.98 3.58 23.69
C PRO A 158 6.10 3.05 25.12
N PHE A 159 6.84 1.96 25.34
CA PHE A 159 6.81 1.19 26.58
C PHE A 159 7.16 1.97 27.85
N GLU A 160 8.27 2.70 27.82
CA GLU A 160 8.80 3.44 28.99
C GLU A 160 8.28 4.87 29.02
N THR A 161 7.95 5.42 27.84
CA THR A 161 7.49 6.81 27.68
C THR A 161 5.98 6.95 27.80
N ARG A 162 5.24 5.83 27.83
CA ARG A 162 3.78 5.79 27.77
C ARG A 162 3.26 6.65 26.62
N PHE A 163 3.67 6.30 25.40
CA PHE A 163 3.47 7.16 24.22
C PHE A 163 4.20 8.51 24.40
N ALA A 164 3.51 9.64 24.26
CA ALA A 164 4.08 10.98 24.43
C ALA A 164 4.04 11.49 25.90
N GLU A 165 3.48 10.73 26.84
CA GLU A 165 3.19 11.21 28.20
C GLU A 165 4.46 11.49 29.04
N ALA A 166 5.51 10.68 28.89
CA ALA A 166 6.68 10.68 29.78
C ALA A 166 8.02 10.57 29.00
N ILE A 167 8.24 11.47 28.04
CA ILE A 167 9.50 11.55 27.29
C ILE A 167 10.49 12.46 28.06
N GLU A 168 11.29 11.85 28.94
CA GLU A 168 12.30 12.56 29.75
C GLU A 168 13.73 12.22 29.33
N ALA A 169 13.95 11.01 28.82
CA ALA A 169 15.28 10.55 28.44
C ALA A 169 15.79 11.30 27.19
N PRO A 170 17.08 11.70 27.15
CA PRO A 170 17.63 12.40 26.00
C PRO A 170 17.69 11.53 24.74
N ILE A 171 17.62 10.21 24.86
CA ILE A 171 17.60 9.29 23.72
C ILE A 171 16.31 8.46 23.77
N VAL A 172 15.53 8.51 22.69
CA VAL A 172 14.34 7.69 22.51
C VAL A 172 14.59 6.67 21.40
N LEU A 173 14.41 5.38 21.69
CA LEU A 173 14.39 4.31 20.70
C LEU A 173 12.95 3.99 20.35
N ALA A 174 12.60 3.97 19.07
CA ALA A 174 11.23 3.74 18.63
C ALA A 174 11.15 2.86 17.38
N GLU A 175 10.05 2.15 17.24
CA GLU A 175 9.73 1.42 16.02
C GLU A 175 9.20 2.38 14.95
N ILE A 176 9.73 2.27 13.75
CA ILE A 176 9.26 2.99 12.57
C ILE A 176 8.91 1.96 11.50
N TYR A 177 8.08 2.36 10.54
CA TYR A 177 7.75 1.52 9.40
C TYR A 177 7.82 2.37 8.13
N PRO A 178 8.92 2.31 7.35
CA PRO A 178 9.11 3.16 6.18
C PRO A 178 7.99 3.03 5.15
N SER A 179 7.37 1.85 5.05
CA SER A 179 6.23 1.64 4.14
C SER A 179 4.96 2.43 4.53
N LEU A 180 4.98 3.19 5.61
CA LEU A 180 3.96 4.20 5.92
C LEU A 180 4.06 5.44 5.06
N VAL A 181 5.16 5.67 4.35
CA VAL A 181 5.32 6.85 3.48
C VAL A 181 5.73 6.41 2.08
N ASP A 182 5.46 7.27 1.10
CA ASP A 182 5.96 7.05 -0.26
C ASP A 182 7.47 7.24 -0.30
N ILE A 183 8.17 6.22 -0.80
CA ILE A 183 9.64 6.21 -0.89
C ILE A 183 10.01 6.13 -2.35
N ASP A 184 10.61 7.22 -2.85
CA ASP A 184 11.26 7.21 -4.15
C ASP A 184 12.73 6.81 -3.97
N ARG A 185 13.14 5.73 -4.64
CA ARG A 185 14.54 5.29 -4.61
C ARG A 185 15.46 6.29 -5.33
N GLY A 186 14.96 7.00 -6.35
CA GLY A 186 15.76 7.90 -7.16
C GLY A 186 17.08 7.27 -7.63
N GLU A 187 18.19 7.99 -7.41
CA GLU A 187 19.56 7.56 -7.76
C GLU A 187 20.27 6.75 -6.65
N LYS A 188 19.58 6.44 -5.55
CA LYS A 188 20.17 5.75 -4.38
C LYS A 188 20.58 4.30 -4.71
N THR A 189 21.62 3.84 -4.03
CA THR A 189 22.27 2.55 -4.33
C THR A 189 21.35 1.36 -4.03
N CYS A 190 20.55 1.44 -2.97
CA CYS A 190 19.51 0.45 -2.65
C CYS A 190 18.24 1.13 -2.12
N LEU A 191 17.17 0.34 -1.99
CA LEU A 191 15.92 0.84 -1.43
C LEU A 191 16.11 1.26 0.03
N ASP A 192 16.79 0.46 0.85
CA ASP A 192 16.99 0.74 2.29
C ASP A 192 17.65 2.10 2.53
N GLU A 193 18.60 2.50 1.69
CA GLU A 193 19.23 3.83 1.74
C GLU A 193 18.19 4.94 1.54
N ALA A 194 17.33 4.81 0.52
CA ALA A 194 16.25 5.77 0.27
C ALA A 194 15.22 5.81 1.40
N GLN A 195 14.91 4.66 2.01
CA GLN A 195 13.98 4.57 3.15
C GLN A 195 14.51 5.36 4.36
N VAL A 196 15.79 5.18 4.68
CA VAL A 196 16.44 5.86 5.81
C VAL A 196 16.47 7.37 5.58
N ASP A 197 16.94 7.82 4.41
CA ASP A 197 17.04 9.25 4.10
C ASP A 197 15.66 9.92 4.11
N THR A 198 14.67 9.31 3.46
CA THR A 198 13.30 9.86 3.37
C THR A 198 12.68 10.06 4.75
N LEU A 199 12.77 9.07 5.63
CA LEU A 199 12.22 9.18 6.98
C LEU A 199 13.00 10.16 7.85
N ALA A 200 14.33 10.17 7.76
CA ALA A 200 15.16 11.12 8.52
C ALA A 200 14.83 12.56 8.14
N GLU A 201 14.70 12.87 6.84
CA GLU A 201 14.31 14.19 6.35
C GLU A 201 12.87 14.55 6.73
N LEU A 202 11.94 13.59 6.65
CA LEU A 202 10.56 13.81 7.06
C LEU A 202 10.46 14.17 8.54
N PHE A 203 11.08 13.38 9.41
CA PHE A 203 11.04 13.62 10.84
C PHE A 203 11.78 14.90 11.23
N ALA A 204 12.93 15.20 10.61
CA ALA A 204 13.62 16.47 10.83
C ALA A 204 12.77 17.68 10.42
N ARG A 205 12.03 17.59 9.31
CA ARG A 205 11.12 18.65 8.86
C ARG A 205 9.92 18.82 9.79
N LEU A 206 9.34 17.72 10.26
CA LEU A 206 8.24 17.75 11.22
C LEU A 206 8.71 18.31 12.56
N ASP A 207 9.90 17.95 13.02
CA ASP A 207 10.48 18.44 14.26
C ASP A 207 10.76 19.95 14.18
N ALA A 208 11.39 20.41 13.10
CA ALA A 208 11.62 21.83 12.83
C ALA A 208 10.33 22.67 12.70
N ALA A 209 9.19 22.02 12.48
CA ALA A 209 7.87 22.64 12.38
C ALA A 209 7.00 22.41 13.63
N ASP A 210 7.56 21.89 14.73
CA ASP A 210 6.84 21.54 15.98
C ASP A 210 5.68 20.54 15.77
N ARG A 211 5.80 19.68 14.75
CA ARG A 211 4.79 18.69 14.33
C ARG A 211 5.24 17.24 14.50
N PHE A 212 6.43 17.00 15.04
CA PHE A 212 6.94 15.65 15.28
C PHE A 212 6.27 14.97 16.48
N PHE A 213 6.17 15.66 17.63
CA PHE A 213 5.63 15.10 18.87
C PHE A 213 4.24 14.46 18.73
N PRO A 214 3.28 15.03 17.98
CA PRO A 214 1.99 14.39 17.76
C PRO A 214 2.06 12.97 17.15
N LEU A 215 3.15 12.60 16.45
CA LEU A 215 3.33 11.23 15.94
C LEU A 215 3.57 10.19 17.05
N LEU A 216 3.90 10.66 18.26
CA LEU A 216 4.17 9.83 19.43
C LEU A 216 2.95 9.70 20.35
N ASP A 217 1.86 10.42 20.06
CA ASP A 217 0.63 10.44 20.87
C ASP A 217 -0.09 9.10 20.85
N VAL A 218 -0.88 8.85 21.90
CA VAL A 218 -1.79 7.73 21.99
C VAL A 218 -2.86 7.83 20.88
N PRO A 219 -2.97 6.82 19.99
CA PRO A 219 -4.06 6.79 19.02
C PRO A 219 -5.45 6.80 19.68
N ARG A 220 -6.35 7.66 19.19
CA ARG A 220 -7.66 7.92 19.82
C ARG A 220 -8.59 6.72 19.93
N HIS A 221 -8.34 5.68 19.14
CA HIS A 221 -9.18 4.48 19.07
C HIS A 221 -8.77 3.39 20.07
N LEU A 222 -7.63 3.53 20.74
CA LEU A 222 -7.14 2.53 21.70
C LEU A 222 -7.83 2.69 23.05
N GLY A 223 -8.36 1.57 23.57
CA GLY A 223 -8.90 1.51 24.92
C GLY A 223 -7.82 1.22 25.97
N GLU A 224 -8.18 1.28 27.26
CA GLU A 224 -7.27 0.96 28.36
C GLU A 224 -6.66 -0.45 28.26
N ASP A 225 -7.47 -1.44 27.83
CA ASP A 225 -7.02 -2.82 27.64
C ASP A 225 -5.96 -2.93 26.53
N ASP A 226 -6.14 -2.20 25.43
CA ASP A 226 -5.17 -2.17 24.33
C ASP A 226 -3.87 -1.52 24.79
N LEU A 227 -3.97 -0.40 25.53
CA LEU A 227 -2.80 0.29 26.08
C LEU A 227 -2.02 -0.60 27.05
N GLY A 228 -2.69 -1.38 27.89
CA GLY A 228 -2.03 -2.34 28.77
C GLY A 228 -1.20 -3.38 27.99
N VAL A 229 -1.74 -3.88 26.88
CA VAL A 229 -1.04 -4.84 26.01
C VAL A 229 0.12 -4.19 25.26
N ILE A 230 -0.09 -2.99 24.72
CA ILE A 230 0.91 -2.24 23.95
C ILE A 230 2.09 -1.84 24.82
N LEU A 231 1.83 -1.24 25.98
CA LEU A 231 2.88 -0.81 26.92
C LEU A 231 3.54 -1.98 27.65
N GLY A 232 2.84 -3.11 27.77
CA GLY A 232 3.37 -4.32 28.39
C GLY A 232 4.28 -5.11 27.46
N GLU A 233 3.95 -5.23 26.18
CA GLU A 233 4.54 -6.28 25.34
C GLU A 233 4.61 -5.98 23.84
N GLU A 234 3.53 -5.44 23.24
CA GLU A 234 3.42 -5.37 21.78
C GLU A 234 4.15 -4.17 21.17
N GLY A 235 4.18 -3.03 21.86
CA GLY A 235 4.66 -1.77 21.32
C GLY A 235 3.75 -1.22 20.23
N TRP A 236 4.17 -0.12 19.60
CA TRP A 236 3.44 0.54 18.52
C TRP A 236 4.42 1.00 17.44
N ILE A 237 3.91 1.42 16.28
CA ILE A 237 4.70 1.99 15.19
C ILE A 237 4.49 3.50 15.21
N VAL A 238 5.57 4.29 15.22
CA VAL A 238 5.49 5.76 15.25
C VAL A 238 4.76 6.29 14.02
N GLY A 239 3.78 7.16 14.27
CA GLY A 239 2.97 7.78 13.23
C GLY A 239 2.08 6.81 12.46
N LEU A 240 1.89 5.56 12.91
CA LEU A 240 1.03 4.60 12.23
C LEU A 240 -0.36 5.17 11.97
N ASP A 241 -0.99 5.70 13.02
CA ASP A 241 -2.33 6.27 12.90
C ASP A 241 -2.26 7.70 12.39
N GLN A 242 -1.33 8.52 12.90
CA GLN A 242 -1.28 9.93 12.57
C GLN A 242 -0.87 10.20 11.12
N LEU A 243 0.07 9.43 10.55
CA LEU A 243 0.46 9.58 9.14
C LEU A 243 -0.60 8.99 8.21
N GLN A 244 -1.30 7.92 8.63
CA GLN A 244 -2.44 7.39 7.88
C GLN A 244 -3.67 8.32 7.93
N GLU A 245 -3.95 8.95 9.08
CA GLU A 245 -5.08 9.85 9.31
C GLU A 245 -4.84 11.25 8.70
N ALA A 246 -3.59 11.73 8.64
CA ALA A 246 -3.26 13.06 8.13
C ALA A 246 -3.25 13.17 6.60
N ASN A 247 -3.56 12.12 5.83
CA ASN A 247 -3.39 12.07 4.37
C ASN A 247 -1.98 12.48 3.88
N LEU A 248 -0.98 12.57 4.76
CA LEU A 248 0.41 12.92 4.42
C LEU A 248 1.15 11.80 3.67
N VAL A 249 0.47 10.67 3.46
CA VAL A 249 1.00 9.47 2.79
C VAL A 249 0.54 9.39 1.34
N ALA A 250 -0.34 10.29 0.89
CA ALA A 250 -0.57 10.51 -0.52
C ALA A 250 -1.12 11.93 -0.71
N ASP A 251 -0.23 12.91 -0.88
CA ASP A 251 -0.61 14.13 -1.56
C ASP A 251 0.50 14.57 -2.52
N LYS A 252 0.19 14.48 -3.81
CA LYS A 252 0.96 15.11 -4.87
C LYS A 252 0.30 16.45 -5.13
N SER A 253 1.14 17.48 -5.02
CA SER A 253 1.00 18.83 -5.56
C SER A 253 -0.07 19.76 -4.95
N GLY A 254 0.44 20.81 -4.29
CA GLY A 254 0.08 22.17 -4.65
C GLY A 254 -1.04 22.83 -3.83
N GLU A 255 -0.62 23.64 -2.87
CA GLU A 255 -1.29 24.87 -2.39
C GLU A 255 -2.82 24.98 -2.55
N GLY A 256 -3.56 24.71 -1.47
CA GLY A 256 -4.97 25.07 -1.39
C GLY A 256 -5.75 24.57 -0.17
N GLY A 257 -5.59 25.23 0.99
CA GLY A 257 -6.65 25.38 2.01
C GLY A 257 -7.08 24.16 2.86
N VAL A 258 -6.40 23.91 3.98
CA VAL A 258 -6.87 22.98 5.04
C VAL A 258 -7.35 23.73 6.32
N GLU A 259 -7.66 25.03 6.23
CA GLU A 259 -8.11 25.79 7.40
C GLU A 259 -9.63 25.75 7.65
N ALA A 260 -10.44 25.09 6.80
CA ALA A 260 -11.91 25.16 6.91
C ALA A 260 -12.62 23.93 7.52
N PHE A 261 -12.00 22.75 7.61
CA PHE A 261 -12.71 21.52 8.04
C PHE A 261 -12.47 21.09 9.51
N ALA A 262 -11.55 21.76 10.24
CA ALA A 262 -11.21 21.37 11.62
C ALA A 262 -12.15 21.95 12.70
N ASN A 263 -13.05 22.87 12.34
CA ASN A 263 -14.01 23.45 13.29
C ASN A 263 -15.40 22.87 13.12
N GLY A 264 -15.56 21.61 13.54
CA GLY A 264 -16.85 21.09 13.95
C GLY A 264 -17.17 19.68 13.48
N VAL A 265 -16.62 18.66 14.14
CA VAL A 265 -17.34 17.38 14.27
C VAL A 265 -17.06 16.76 15.64
N ALA A 266 -17.85 17.18 16.62
CA ALA A 266 -18.40 16.25 17.60
C ALA A 266 -19.61 15.56 16.91
N GLY A 267 -19.42 14.37 16.36
CA GLY A 267 -20.49 13.63 15.66
C GLY A 267 -19.95 12.44 14.86
N GLY A 268 -20.62 11.29 14.91
CA GLY A 268 -20.16 10.07 14.21
C GLY A 268 -20.08 10.20 12.68
N TYR A 269 -19.43 9.22 12.04
CA TYR A 269 -19.36 9.12 10.58
C TYR A 269 -20.68 8.64 9.96
N LEU A 270 -20.96 9.11 8.74
CA LEU A 270 -22.15 8.73 7.98
C LEU A 270 -22.08 7.23 7.64
N ARG A 271 -23.13 6.48 7.99
CA ARG A 271 -23.21 5.01 7.76
C ARG A 271 -24.17 4.61 6.65
N ASP A 272 -24.89 5.57 6.09
CA ASP A 272 -25.80 5.33 4.96
C ASP A 272 -25.02 5.41 3.65
N PRO A 273 -24.83 4.30 2.92
CA PRO A 273 -24.09 4.29 1.66
C PRO A 273 -24.65 5.28 0.64
N ALA A 274 -25.97 5.41 0.52
CA ALA A 274 -26.58 6.32 -0.45
C ALA A 274 -26.25 7.78 -0.12
N ALA A 275 -26.32 8.13 1.17
CA ALA A 275 -25.95 9.47 1.63
C ALA A 275 -24.45 9.74 1.48
N ILE A 276 -23.57 8.74 1.65
CA ILE A 276 -22.13 8.88 1.39
C ILE A 276 -21.87 9.16 -0.09
N TYR A 277 -22.51 8.43 -1.01
CA TYR A 277 -22.37 8.66 -2.45
C TYR A 277 -22.88 10.05 -2.86
N ALA A 278 -24.07 10.43 -2.37
CA ALA A 278 -24.65 11.74 -2.65
C ALA A 278 -23.74 12.87 -2.16
N GLU A 279 -23.22 12.78 -0.93
CA GLU A 279 -22.35 13.79 -0.37
C GLU A 279 -20.98 13.83 -1.07
N SER A 280 -20.41 12.67 -1.40
CA SER A 280 -19.15 12.60 -2.17
C SER A 280 -19.30 13.28 -3.54
N PHE A 281 -20.38 13.02 -4.26
CA PHE A 281 -20.58 13.63 -5.59
C PHE A 281 -20.89 15.12 -5.50
N ARG A 282 -21.56 15.57 -4.44
CA ARG A 282 -21.77 16.98 -4.16
C ARG A 282 -20.42 17.69 -3.95
N ILE A 283 -19.57 17.15 -3.07
CA ILE A 283 -18.23 17.69 -2.80
C ILE A 283 -17.40 17.74 -4.09
N ILE A 284 -17.40 16.67 -4.89
CA ILE A 284 -16.66 16.64 -6.15
C ILE A 284 -17.09 17.75 -7.10
N ARG A 285 -18.41 17.99 -7.24
CA ARG A 285 -18.93 19.05 -8.11
C ARG A 285 -18.60 20.46 -7.60
N ASP A 286 -18.42 20.62 -6.30
CA ASP A 286 -18.03 21.89 -5.69
C ASP A 286 -16.51 22.16 -5.84
N GLU A 287 -15.68 21.11 -5.79
CA GLU A 287 -14.22 21.24 -5.77
C GLU A 287 -13.55 21.12 -7.14
N ALA A 288 -14.14 20.37 -8.08
CA ALA A 288 -13.54 20.14 -9.39
C ALA A 288 -13.97 21.18 -10.42
N ASP A 289 -13.01 21.70 -11.20
CA ASP A 289 -13.32 22.52 -12.37
C ASP A 289 -13.81 21.63 -13.52
N LEU A 290 -15.13 21.51 -13.64
CA LEU A 290 -15.82 20.77 -14.70
C LEU A 290 -16.21 21.65 -15.89
N SER A 291 -15.82 22.93 -15.92
CA SER A 291 -16.26 23.89 -16.95
C SER A 291 -15.85 23.50 -18.37
N GLY A 292 -14.74 22.77 -18.52
CA GLY A 292 -14.26 22.22 -19.79
C GLY A 292 -14.88 20.88 -20.19
N ILE A 293 -15.72 20.28 -19.34
CA ILE A 293 -16.34 18.97 -19.58
C ILE A 293 -17.77 19.17 -20.11
N PRO A 294 -18.13 18.54 -21.25
CA PRO A 294 -19.51 18.56 -21.73
C PRO A 294 -20.48 18.01 -20.69
N ASP A 295 -21.67 18.59 -20.59
CA ASP A 295 -22.76 18.17 -19.70
C ASP A 295 -23.04 16.66 -19.69
N GLU A 296 -23.04 16.05 -20.87
CA GLU A 296 -23.26 14.61 -21.07
C GLU A 296 -22.12 13.74 -20.51
N ALA A 297 -20.92 14.30 -20.41
CA ALA A 297 -19.70 13.68 -19.93
C ALA A 297 -19.40 13.98 -18.46
N GLU A 298 -20.12 14.92 -17.83
CA GLU A 298 -19.98 15.23 -16.40
C GLU A 298 -20.05 13.98 -15.50
N PRO A 299 -20.99 13.02 -15.69
CA PRO A 299 -21.03 11.80 -14.86
C PRO A 299 -19.76 10.95 -14.98
N ILE A 300 -19.09 10.97 -16.14
CA ILE A 300 -17.81 10.28 -16.33
C ILE A 300 -16.73 10.98 -15.50
N ALA A 301 -16.60 12.30 -15.62
CA ALA A 301 -15.60 13.07 -14.87
C ALA A 301 -15.80 12.92 -13.35
N VAL A 302 -17.03 13.09 -12.86
CA VAL A 302 -17.35 12.94 -11.43
C VAL A 302 -17.04 11.54 -10.91
N ARG A 303 -17.42 10.48 -11.64
CA ARG A 303 -17.11 9.10 -11.23
C ARG A 303 -15.63 8.77 -11.31
N MET A 304 -14.90 9.34 -12.26
CA MET A 304 -13.44 9.21 -12.32
C MET A 304 -12.79 9.86 -11.10
N ILE A 305 -13.17 11.09 -10.74
CA ILE A 305 -12.67 11.77 -9.54
C ILE A 305 -13.02 10.96 -8.30
N HIS A 306 -14.26 10.49 -8.16
CA HIS A 306 -14.68 9.66 -7.03
C HIS A 306 -13.83 8.39 -6.90
N ALA A 307 -13.48 7.76 -8.02
CA ALA A 307 -12.71 6.52 -8.03
C ALA A 307 -11.22 6.73 -7.69
N CYS A 308 -10.67 7.94 -7.79
CA CYS A 308 -9.25 8.20 -7.56
C CYS A 308 -8.94 9.27 -6.49
N GLY A 309 -9.93 10.03 -6.04
CA GLY A 309 -9.76 11.11 -5.06
C GLY A 309 -9.06 12.36 -5.59
N MET A 310 -8.83 12.49 -6.89
CA MET A 310 -8.08 13.62 -7.50
C MET A 310 -9.02 14.50 -8.33
N THR A 311 -9.37 15.68 -7.83
CA THR A 311 -10.27 16.65 -8.51
C THR A 311 -9.62 17.26 -9.76
N ASP A 312 -8.30 17.37 -9.78
CA ASP A 312 -7.49 17.94 -10.85
C ASP A 312 -7.30 16.99 -12.05
N ILE A 313 -7.70 15.71 -11.95
CA ILE A 313 -7.55 14.71 -13.02
C ILE A 313 -8.28 15.12 -14.32
N VAL A 314 -9.31 15.96 -14.18
CA VAL A 314 -10.10 16.54 -15.26
C VAL A 314 -9.23 17.33 -16.25
N SER A 315 -8.17 17.99 -15.76
CA SER A 315 -7.24 18.76 -16.59
C SER A 315 -6.53 17.90 -17.65
N SER A 316 -6.39 16.60 -17.39
CA SER A 316 -5.76 15.63 -18.29
C SER A 316 -6.77 14.81 -19.08
N LEU A 317 -8.07 14.95 -18.80
CA LEU A 317 -9.15 14.16 -19.37
C LEU A 317 -9.47 14.62 -20.79
N THR A 318 -9.54 13.67 -21.71
CA THR A 318 -10.00 13.90 -23.08
C THR A 318 -11.11 12.92 -23.40
N ILE A 319 -12.25 13.47 -23.80
CA ILE A 319 -13.44 12.73 -24.20
C ILE A 319 -13.72 13.10 -25.64
N PHE A 320 -13.67 12.10 -26.52
CA PHE A 320 -13.97 12.29 -27.93
C PHE A 320 -15.45 12.67 -28.10
N GLU A 321 -15.74 13.55 -29.06
CA GLU A 321 -17.10 13.99 -29.35
C GLU A 321 -18.00 12.78 -29.70
N GLY A 322 -19.11 12.65 -28.98
CA GLY A 322 -20.02 11.51 -29.15
C GLY A 322 -19.59 10.21 -28.46
N ALA A 323 -18.47 10.17 -27.73
CA ALA A 323 -18.03 8.98 -26.98
C ALA A 323 -19.07 8.51 -25.95
N VAL A 324 -19.72 9.45 -25.26
CA VAL A 324 -20.80 9.15 -24.29
C VAL A 324 -21.98 8.48 -24.98
N ALA A 325 -22.44 9.09 -26.08
CA ALA A 325 -23.57 8.57 -26.85
C ALA A 325 -23.27 7.20 -27.45
N ALA A 326 -22.08 7.01 -28.04
CA ALA A 326 -21.64 5.74 -28.61
C ALA A 326 -21.53 4.64 -27.55
N GLY A 327 -20.93 4.94 -26.39
CA GLY A 327 -20.80 4.00 -25.29
C GLY A 327 -22.15 3.55 -24.72
N ARG A 328 -23.08 4.49 -24.52
CA ARG A 328 -24.44 4.16 -24.05
C ARG A 328 -25.20 3.33 -25.06
N ALA A 329 -25.18 3.73 -26.34
CA ALA A 329 -25.84 2.98 -27.40
C ALA A 329 -25.29 1.54 -27.52
N ALA A 330 -23.97 1.35 -27.36
CA ALA A 330 -23.36 0.03 -27.35
C ALA A 330 -23.80 -0.82 -26.14
N LEU A 331 -23.84 -0.24 -24.93
CA LEU A 331 -24.36 -0.94 -23.75
C LEU A 331 -25.83 -1.33 -23.93
N ASP A 332 -26.66 -0.41 -24.41
CA ASP A 332 -28.09 -0.64 -24.65
C ASP A 332 -28.37 -1.64 -25.78
N ALA A 333 -27.45 -1.81 -26.72
CA ALA A 333 -27.49 -2.84 -27.75
C ALA A 333 -26.96 -4.21 -27.27
N GLY A 334 -26.49 -4.32 -26.03
CA GLY A 334 -25.96 -5.57 -25.48
C GLY A 334 -24.51 -5.87 -25.88
N ALA A 335 -23.75 -4.86 -26.35
CA ALA A 335 -22.37 -5.05 -26.77
C ALA A 335 -21.49 -5.59 -25.62
N PRO A 336 -20.49 -6.44 -25.92
CA PRO A 336 -19.55 -6.92 -24.91
C PRO A 336 -18.60 -5.81 -24.43
N ILE A 337 -18.11 -5.96 -23.21
CA ILE A 337 -17.08 -5.09 -22.62
C ILE A 337 -15.78 -5.89 -22.54
N LEU A 338 -14.80 -5.52 -23.36
CA LEU A 338 -13.51 -6.18 -23.48
C LEU A 338 -12.49 -5.50 -22.56
N CYS A 339 -12.01 -6.22 -21.56
CA CYS A 339 -11.12 -5.69 -20.52
C CYS A 339 -9.69 -6.18 -20.70
N ASP A 340 -8.71 -5.29 -20.51
CA ASP A 340 -7.29 -5.65 -20.56
C ASP A 340 -6.78 -6.36 -19.29
N SER A 341 -7.52 -6.27 -18.19
CA SER A 341 -7.15 -6.84 -16.90
C SER A 341 -8.37 -7.28 -16.10
N GLU A 342 -8.18 -8.28 -15.23
CA GLU A 342 -9.24 -8.76 -14.33
C GLU A 342 -9.70 -7.67 -13.36
N MET A 343 -8.82 -6.73 -12.98
CA MET A 343 -9.19 -5.61 -12.11
C MET A 343 -10.19 -4.65 -12.78
N VAL A 344 -10.05 -4.38 -14.09
CA VAL A 344 -11.06 -3.60 -14.83
C VAL A 344 -12.37 -4.37 -14.85
N ALA A 345 -12.33 -5.66 -15.18
CA ALA A 345 -13.52 -6.51 -15.23
C ALA A 345 -14.26 -6.56 -13.88
N HIS A 346 -13.54 -6.67 -12.76
CA HIS A 346 -14.12 -6.70 -11.41
C HIS A 346 -14.60 -5.34 -10.90
N GLY A 347 -14.07 -4.23 -11.43
CA GLY A 347 -14.53 -2.88 -11.07
C GLY A 347 -15.86 -2.49 -11.71
N ILE A 348 -16.30 -3.21 -12.75
CA ILE A 348 -17.57 -2.96 -13.42
C ILE A 348 -18.72 -3.51 -12.57
N ILE A 349 -19.70 -2.65 -12.26
CA ILE A 349 -20.87 -3.00 -11.46
C ILE A 349 -21.89 -3.68 -12.37
N SER A 350 -21.81 -5.02 -12.48
CA SER A 350 -22.67 -5.80 -13.38
C SER A 350 -24.17 -5.60 -13.13
N ALA A 351 -24.57 -5.25 -11.90
CA ALA A 351 -25.97 -4.96 -11.56
C ALA A 351 -26.54 -3.74 -12.31
N ASN A 352 -25.69 -2.83 -12.79
CA ASN A 352 -26.10 -1.63 -13.53
C ASN A 352 -26.16 -1.86 -15.05
N LEU A 353 -25.70 -3.01 -15.54
CA LEU A 353 -25.71 -3.35 -16.96
C LEU A 353 -27.09 -3.88 -17.37
N LYS A 354 -27.96 -2.99 -17.88
CA LYS A 354 -29.37 -3.29 -18.21
C LYS A 354 -29.54 -4.47 -19.17
N GLN A 355 -28.60 -4.67 -20.10
CA GLN A 355 -28.63 -5.77 -21.09
C GLN A 355 -27.82 -7.00 -20.67
N GLN A 356 -27.34 -7.06 -19.42
CA GLN A 356 -26.46 -8.13 -18.95
C GLN A 356 -25.22 -8.30 -19.86
N ASN A 357 -24.65 -7.17 -20.29
CA ASN A 357 -23.52 -7.11 -21.20
C ASN A 357 -22.39 -8.04 -20.73
N LYS A 358 -21.83 -8.80 -21.68
CA LYS A 358 -20.77 -9.76 -21.36
C LYS A 358 -19.46 -9.01 -21.07
N ILE A 359 -18.96 -9.14 -19.84
CA ILE A 359 -17.62 -8.67 -19.47
C ILE A 359 -16.60 -9.75 -19.80
N VAL A 360 -15.60 -9.43 -20.61
CA VAL A 360 -14.61 -10.40 -21.12
C VAL A 360 -13.20 -9.92 -20.83
N CYS A 361 -12.47 -10.67 -20.00
CA CYS A 361 -11.02 -10.60 -19.88
C CYS A 361 -10.44 -11.94 -20.35
N ARG A 362 -9.41 -11.91 -21.19
CA ARG A 362 -8.74 -13.14 -21.70
C ARG A 362 -7.33 -13.29 -21.14
N LEU A 363 -6.95 -12.47 -20.16
CA LEU A 363 -5.61 -12.46 -19.59
C LEU A 363 -5.21 -13.82 -18.99
N THR A 364 -6.18 -14.54 -18.42
CA THR A 364 -6.03 -15.87 -17.81
C THR A 364 -6.29 -17.04 -18.78
N ASP A 365 -6.66 -16.78 -20.03
CA ASP A 365 -6.85 -17.83 -21.04
C ASP A 365 -5.51 -18.53 -21.34
N PRO A 366 -5.44 -19.87 -21.28
CA PRO A 366 -4.20 -20.62 -21.55
C PRO A 366 -3.61 -20.38 -22.96
N ARG A 367 -4.42 -19.89 -23.91
CA ARG A 367 -3.94 -19.49 -25.25
C ARG A 367 -3.16 -18.18 -25.21
N THR A 368 -3.52 -17.24 -24.35
CA THR A 368 -2.87 -15.92 -24.22
C THR A 368 -1.39 -16.07 -23.91
N ARG A 369 -1.05 -16.94 -22.96
CA ARG A 369 0.35 -17.22 -22.60
C ARG A 369 1.14 -17.76 -23.78
N ARG A 370 0.56 -18.71 -24.54
CA ARG A 370 1.23 -19.32 -25.69
C ARG A 370 1.46 -18.32 -26.83
N ILE A 371 0.51 -17.42 -27.07
CA ILE A 371 0.64 -16.34 -28.06
C ILE A 371 1.74 -15.38 -27.62
N ALA A 372 1.70 -14.91 -26.37
CA ALA A 372 2.71 -14.02 -25.82
C ALA A 372 4.14 -14.57 -25.93
N GLU A 373 4.34 -15.85 -25.57
CA GLU A 373 5.63 -16.52 -25.68
C GLU A 373 6.09 -16.70 -27.14
N ARG A 374 5.18 -17.08 -28.05
CA ARG A 374 5.49 -17.28 -29.48
C ARG A 374 5.88 -15.97 -30.17
N GLU A 375 5.20 -14.88 -29.85
CA GLU A 375 5.33 -13.60 -30.54
C GLU A 375 6.26 -12.62 -29.82
N GLY A 376 6.79 -13.00 -28.66
CA GLY A 376 7.69 -12.13 -27.88
C GLY A 376 7.00 -10.87 -27.36
N THR A 377 5.71 -10.97 -27.02
CA THR A 377 4.87 -9.84 -26.57
C THR A 377 4.33 -10.07 -25.16
N THR A 378 3.62 -9.08 -24.60
CA THR A 378 3.00 -9.22 -23.27
C THR A 378 1.72 -10.04 -23.35
N ARG A 379 1.31 -10.65 -22.22
CA ARG A 379 0.00 -11.32 -22.13
C ARG A 379 -1.16 -10.35 -22.39
N SER A 380 -1.02 -9.10 -21.96
CA SER A 380 -2.05 -8.09 -22.16
C SER A 380 -2.19 -7.63 -23.61
N ALA A 381 -1.12 -7.66 -24.40
CA ALA A 381 -1.19 -7.48 -25.85
C ALA A 381 -1.75 -8.75 -26.53
N ALA A 382 -1.20 -9.92 -26.22
CA ALA A 382 -1.60 -11.19 -26.84
C ALA A 382 -3.09 -11.54 -26.67
N GLN A 383 -3.73 -11.11 -25.59
CA GLN A 383 -5.16 -11.36 -25.40
C GLN A 383 -6.04 -10.52 -26.36
N VAL A 384 -5.54 -9.39 -26.86
CA VAL A 384 -6.26 -8.51 -27.80
C VAL A 384 -6.53 -9.25 -29.11
N ASP A 385 -5.60 -10.12 -29.51
CA ASP A 385 -5.77 -11.03 -30.65
C ASP A 385 -6.83 -12.11 -30.38
N LEU A 386 -7.01 -12.51 -29.11
CA LEU A 386 -8.02 -13.50 -28.71
C LEU A 386 -9.41 -12.93 -28.53
N TRP A 387 -9.59 -11.61 -28.52
CA TRP A 387 -10.93 -11.03 -28.64
C TRP A 387 -11.55 -11.43 -29.98
N GLY A 388 -10.75 -11.55 -31.04
CA GLY A 388 -11.24 -11.86 -32.39
C GLY A 388 -12.09 -10.72 -32.95
N ASP A 389 -12.56 -10.89 -34.18
CA ASP A 389 -13.31 -9.84 -34.89
C ASP A 389 -14.77 -9.78 -34.40
N ASP A 390 -15.40 -10.95 -34.19
CA ASP A 390 -16.80 -11.06 -33.75
C ASP A 390 -17.09 -10.39 -32.40
N LEU A 391 -16.12 -10.41 -31.46
CA LEU A 391 -16.31 -9.73 -30.17
C LEU A 391 -15.85 -8.28 -30.20
N LEU A 392 -15.00 -7.88 -31.16
CA LEU A 392 -14.43 -6.54 -31.21
C LEU A 392 -15.37 -5.55 -31.92
N GLU A 393 -16.09 -6.01 -32.95
CA GLU A 393 -17.04 -5.17 -33.69
C GLU A 393 -18.12 -4.61 -32.76
N GLY A 394 -18.21 -3.27 -32.68
CA GLY A 394 -19.21 -2.59 -31.84
C GLY A 394 -19.01 -2.72 -30.33
N ALA A 395 -17.90 -3.31 -29.87
CA ALA A 395 -17.62 -3.51 -28.45
C ALA A 395 -17.26 -2.23 -27.70
N ILE A 396 -17.30 -2.29 -26.36
CA ILE A 396 -16.62 -1.32 -25.51
C ILE A 396 -15.30 -1.93 -25.06
N VAL A 397 -14.19 -1.32 -25.45
CA VAL A 397 -12.85 -1.79 -25.07
C VAL A 397 -12.34 -0.95 -23.90
N ALA A 398 -12.16 -1.57 -22.74
CA ALA A 398 -11.69 -0.93 -21.51
C ALA A 398 -10.27 -1.37 -21.16
N ILE A 399 -9.30 -0.47 -21.37
CA ILE A 399 -7.88 -0.69 -21.10
C ILE A 399 -7.48 0.20 -19.93
N GLY A 400 -7.36 -0.38 -18.75
CA GLY A 400 -7.04 0.35 -17.52
C GLY A 400 -5.63 0.11 -16.98
N ASN A 401 -4.90 -0.90 -17.47
CA ASN A 401 -3.65 -1.32 -16.86
C ASN A 401 -2.47 -1.36 -17.84
N ALA A 402 -2.63 -1.98 -19.02
CA ALA A 402 -1.52 -2.35 -19.87
C ALA A 402 -1.43 -1.45 -21.13
N PRO A 403 -0.41 -0.58 -21.23
CA PRO A 403 -0.19 0.22 -22.44
C PRO A 403 0.01 -0.61 -23.71
N THR A 404 0.63 -1.79 -23.55
CA THR A 404 0.86 -2.74 -24.64
C THR A 404 -0.45 -3.32 -25.20
N ALA A 405 -1.52 -3.41 -24.41
CA ALA A 405 -2.84 -3.78 -24.92
C ALA A 405 -3.42 -2.67 -25.81
N LEU A 406 -3.24 -1.40 -25.43
CA LEU A 406 -3.72 -0.26 -26.22
C LEU A 406 -2.94 -0.14 -27.53
N PHE A 407 -1.61 -0.25 -27.50
CA PHE A 407 -0.82 -0.32 -28.73
C PHE A 407 -1.28 -1.45 -29.64
N ARG A 408 -1.43 -2.66 -29.09
CA ARG A 408 -1.87 -3.82 -29.89
C ARG A 408 -3.26 -3.62 -30.49
N LEU A 409 -4.19 -3.00 -29.77
CA LEU A 409 -5.51 -2.67 -30.30
C LEU A 409 -5.40 -1.70 -31.49
N LEU A 410 -4.59 -0.65 -31.38
CA LEU A 410 -4.40 0.31 -32.46
C LEU A 410 -3.74 -0.34 -33.69
N GLU A 411 -2.75 -1.20 -33.49
CA GLU A 411 -2.16 -2.02 -34.58
C GLU A 411 -3.21 -2.86 -35.29
N ARG A 412 -4.09 -3.56 -34.53
CA ARG A 412 -5.17 -4.36 -35.14
C ARG A 412 -6.12 -3.49 -35.97
N LEU A 413 -6.43 -2.28 -35.51
CA LEU A 413 -7.28 -1.35 -36.26
C LEU A 413 -6.58 -0.84 -37.53
N ASP A 414 -5.27 -0.61 -37.49
CA ASP A 414 -4.47 -0.28 -38.67
C ASP A 414 -4.46 -1.43 -39.68
N ASP A 415 -4.43 -2.68 -39.20
CA ASP A 415 -4.52 -3.90 -40.00
C ASP A 415 -5.94 -4.18 -40.55
N GLY A 416 -6.93 -3.33 -40.25
CA GLY A 416 -8.29 -3.41 -40.77
C GLY A 416 -9.25 -4.27 -39.93
N ALA A 417 -8.93 -4.53 -38.66
CA ALA A 417 -9.87 -5.15 -37.72
C ALA A 417 -11.17 -4.31 -37.59
N PRO A 418 -12.31 -4.95 -37.26
CA PRO A 418 -13.54 -4.21 -37.06
C PRO A 418 -13.41 -3.22 -35.89
N ARG A 419 -14.14 -2.11 -36.01
CA ARG A 419 -14.07 -1.01 -35.04
C ARG A 419 -14.93 -1.33 -33.80
N PRO A 420 -14.39 -1.18 -32.58
CA PRO A 420 -15.23 -1.10 -31.40
C PRO A 420 -16.08 0.18 -31.44
N ALA A 421 -17.17 0.20 -30.66
CA ALA A 421 -18.01 1.38 -30.52
C ALA A 421 -17.36 2.46 -29.64
N LEU A 422 -16.51 2.06 -28.69
CA LEU A 422 -15.81 2.96 -27.76
C LEU A 422 -14.50 2.35 -27.27
N ILE A 423 -13.44 3.16 -27.21
CA ILE A 423 -12.18 2.83 -26.54
C ILE A 423 -12.03 3.66 -25.26
N ILE A 424 -12.02 3.00 -24.10
CA ILE A 424 -11.64 3.60 -22.82
C ILE A 424 -10.15 3.31 -22.62
N GLY A 425 -9.31 4.20 -23.15
CA GLY A 425 -7.86 4.08 -23.17
C GLY A 425 -7.22 4.75 -21.96
N LEU A 426 -7.30 4.11 -20.80
CA LEU A 426 -6.78 4.62 -19.53
C LEU A 426 -5.66 3.74 -18.92
N PRO A 427 -4.69 3.18 -19.69
CA PRO A 427 -3.60 2.44 -19.07
C PRO A 427 -2.77 3.37 -18.17
N VAL A 428 -2.50 2.92 -16.95
CA VAL A 428 -1.55 3.56 -16.03
C VAL A 428 -0.14 3.03 -16.26
N GLY A 429 0.88 3.87 -16.08
CA GLY A 429 2.24 3.37 -16.05
C GLY A 429 3.30 4.41 -16.33
N PHE A 430 4.55 4.03 -16.04
CA PHE A 430 5.72 4.87 -16.27
C PHE A 430 6.40 4.61 -17.61
N VAL A 431 6.07 3.51 -18.27
CA VAL A 431 6.64 3.09 -19.56
C VAL A 431 5.49 2.77 -20.52
N GLY A 432 5.41 3.48 -21.64
CA GLY A 432 4.44 3.23 -22.72
C GLY A 432 3.04 3.78 -22.48
N ALA A 433 2.66 4.15 -21.25
CA ALA A 433 1.31 4.64 -20.94
C ALA A 433 1.03 5.99 -21.59
N ALA A 434 1.94 6.95 -21.45
CA ALA A 434 1.81 8.27 -22.07
C ALA A 434 1.82 8.15 -23.60
N GLU A 435 2.71 7.30 -24.11
CA GLU A 435 2.91 7.09 -25.55
C GLU A 435 1.73 6.37 -26.21
N SER A 436 1.15 5.34 -25.57
CA SER A 436 -0.01 4.62 -26.11
C SER A 436 -1.27 5.50 -26.14
N LYS A 437 -1.47 6.32 -25.11
CA LYS A 437 -2.59 7.28 -25.06
C LYS A 437 -2.37 8.45 -26.01
N ALA A 438 -1.14 8.94 -26.17
CA ALA A 438 -0.80 9.90 -27.20
C ALA A 438 -1.04 9.35 -28.61
N ALA A 439 -0.74 8.07 -28.85
CA ALA A 439 -1.04 7.42 -30.13
C ALA A 439 -2.54 7.32 -30.41
N LEU A 440 -3.35 7.03 -29.38
CA LEU A 440 -4.83 7.06 -29.47
C LEU A 440 -5.35 8.48 -29.73
N LEU A 441 -4.80 9.50 -29.06
CA LEU A 441 -5.16 10.90 -29.25
C LEU A 441 -4.82 11.41 -30.64
N ALA A 442 -3.66 11.01 -31.17
CA ALA A 442 -3.19 11.42 -32.48
C ALA A 442 -4.04 10.83 -33.61
N ASP A 443 -4.43 9.56 -33.49
CA ASP A 443 -5.35 8.90 -34.42
C ASP A 443 -6.09 7.76 -33.72
N SER A 444 -7.41 7.89 -33.55
CA SER A 444 -8.24 6.84 -32.95
C SER A 444 -8.78 5.83 -33.97
N ARG A 445 -8.35 5.93 -35.23
CA ARG A 445 -8.79 5.12 -36.38
C ARG A 445 -10.30 5.25 -36.61
N GLY A 446 -10.84 6.42 -36.27
CA GLY A 446 -12.26 6.74 -36.37
C GLY A 446 -13.12 6.16 -35.25
N VAL A 447 -12.50 5.69 -34.15
CA VAL A 447 -13.22 5.13 -33.01
C VAL A 447 -13.37 6.19 -31.91
N PRO A 448 -14.57 6.41 -31.35
CA PRO A 448 -14.74 7.26 -30.18
C PRO A 448 -13.92 6.76 -28.99
N PHE A 449 -13.41 7.66 -28.15
CA PHE A 449 -12.59 7.28 -27.01
C PHE A 449 -12.73 8.19 -25.79
N VAL A 450 -12.31 7.66 -24.64
CA VAL A 450 -12.06 8.39 -23.39
C VAL A 450 -10.64 8.06 -22.94
N THR A 451 -9.81 9.06 -22.68
CA THR A 451 -8.41 8.87 -22.28
C THR A 451 -7.91 9.98 -21.35
N LEU A 452 -6.72 9.77 -20.79
CA LEU A 452 -5.97 10.76 -20.02
C LEU A 452 -4.62 11.02 -20.69
N SER A 453 -4.14 12.26 -20.68
CA SER A 453 -2.75 12.53 -21.03
C SER A 453 -1.77 11.99 -19.97
N GLY A 454 -0.50 11.81 -20.33
CA GLY A 454 0.57 11.47 -19.37
C GLY A 454 0.48 10.05 -18.79
N ARG A 455 0.89 9.87 -17.52
CA ARG A 455 1.05 8.54 -16.88
C ARG A 455 -0.17 8.04 -16.11
N LEU A 456 -1.08 8.94 -15.76
CA LEU A 456 -2.26 8.62 -14.96
C LEU A 456 -3.25 7.77 -15.76
N GLY A 457 -3.99 6.95 -15.05
CA GLY A 457 -4.87 5.93 -15.61
C GLY A 457 -5.23 4.96 -14.50
N GLY A 458 -5.69 3.77 -14.85
CA GLY A 458 -5.88 2.71 -13.89
C GLY A 458 -7.17 1.94 -14.11
N SER A 459 -7.20 0.75 -13.52
CA SER A 459 -8.36 -0.12 -13.63
C SER A 459 -9.61 0.48 -13.00
N ALA A 460 -9.47 1.18 -11.87
CA ALA A 460 -10.56 1.88 -11.20
C ALA A 460 -11.16 2.98 -12.08
N LEU A 461 -10.33 3.77 -12.77
CA LEU A 461 -10.78 4.82 -13.68
C LEU A 461 -11.48 4.22 -14.91
N ALA A 462 -10.89 3.21 -15.55
CA ALA A 462 -11.52 2.55 -16.69
C ALA A 462 -12.88 1.94 -16.33
N ALA A 463 -12.99 1.28 -15.18
CA ALA A 463 -14.27 0.77 -14.68
C ALA A 463 -15.25 1.90 -14.32
N ALA A 464 -14.78 3.01 -13.76
CA ALA A 464 -15.62 4.17 -13.45
C ALA A 464 -16.27 4.76 -14.70
N VAL A 465 -15.55 4.84 -15.83
CA VAL A 465 -16.13 5.26 -17.12
C VAL A 465 -17.24 4.30 -17.55
N VAL A 466 -17.01 2.98 -17.52
CA VAL A 466 -18.04 1.99 -17.86
C VAL A 466 -19.26 2.12 -16.94
N ASN A 467 -19.05 2.26 -15.63
CA ASN A 467 -20.12 2.41 -14.65
C ASN A 467 -20.93 3.70 -14.86
N ALA A 468 -20.28 4.81 -15.21
CA ALA A 468 -20.93 6.07 -15.55
C ALA A 468 -21.79 5.96 -16.82
N LEU A 469 -21.34 5.18 -17.81
CA LEU A 469 -22.12 4.90 -19.02
C LEU A 469 -23.35 4.03 -18.72
N ALA A 470 -23.22 3.07 -17.79
CA ALA A 470 -24.28 2.11 -17.48
C ALA A 470 -25.49 2.71 -16.72
N ILE A 471 -25.26 3.66 -15.82
CA ILE A 471 -26.31 4.22 -14.94
C ILE A 471 -27.10 5.34 -15.62
N GLY A 472 -26.57 5.97 -16.67
CA GLY A 472 -27.27 7.04 -17.37
C GLY A 472 -27.14 8.40 -16.69
N THR A 473 -28.08 9.33 -16.92
CA THR A 473 -28.17 10.63 -16.21
C THR A 473 -28.99 10.52 -14.92
N GLU A 474 -29.28 9.30 -14.45
CA GLU A 474 -30.14 9.03 -13.29
C GLU A 474 -29.51 9.47 -11.94
N GLU A 475 -28.27 9.98 -11.94
CA GLU A 475 -27.55 10.55 -10.77
C GLU A 475 -27.39 12.10 -10.82
N ARG A 476 -28.15 12.81 -11.66
CA ARG A 476 -28.19 14.30 -11.63
C ARG A 476 -29.06 14.83 -10.50
#